data_AF-A0A8T8CRM3-F1
#
_entry.id   AF-A0A8T8CRM3-F1
#
_cell.length_a   1.000
_cell.length_b   1.000
_cell.length_c   1.000
_cell.angle_alpha   90.00
_cell.angle_beta   90.00
_cell.angle_gamma   90.00
#
_symmetry.space_group_name_H-M   'P 1'
#
loop_
_entity.id
_entity.type
_entity.pdbx_description
1 polymer ?
#
loop_
_entity_poly.entity_id
_entity_poly.type
_entity_poly.pdbx_seq_one_letter_code
_entity_poly.pdbx_strand_id
1 'polypeptide(L)'
;MDGGSPLERLLRRDRVITIAGVVTLCLLAWLYIVAGAGLGMNAWEMTRLALFPHQQTADLTSDMSGMDMPGMDMSAMTMAAEPRAWGPAIWALMIAMWWVMMVAMMSPSAAPTILLYARVHRHALAQGQIQDKLAPTGVFMAGYLLVWLGFAVVATALHWLLEREAFVSATMMSSQSRWLSGIVLIAAGLYQLSPLKNACLSHCRAPTAFLARHWRPHAVGALRLGALHGAFCVGCCWMLMALLFVGGIMNLVWVAGLAILVLAEKLFPAGQWVGRAAGIALIAWGSATLLV
;
A
#
# COMPACT_ATOMS: atom_id res chain seq x y z
N MET A 1 -5.16 42.52 -10.42
CA MET A 1 -6.42 42.76 -9.68
C MET A 1 -6.94 41.41 -9.19
N ASP A 2 -6.39 40.89 -8.09
CA ASP A 2 -6.83 39.62 -7.51
C ASP A 2 -7.90 39.92 -6.44
N GLY A 3 -9.13 40.12 -6.90
CA GLY A 3 -10.31 40.53 -6.10
C GLY A 3 -10.95 39.43 -5.26
N GLY A 4 -10.16 38.49 -4.72
CA GLY A 4 -10.68 37.44 -3.83
C GLY A 4 -10.93 37.98 -2.42
N SER A 5 -12.08 37.67 -1.84
CA SER A 5 -12.36 37.98 -0.43
C SER A 5 -11.25 37.43 0.49
N PRO A 6 -10.98 38.03 1.68
CA PRO A 6 -9.98 37.50 2.62
C PRO A 6 -10.16 36.00 2.92
N LEU A 7 -11.42 35.55 2.96
CA LEU A 7 -11.81 34.15 3.10
C LEU A 7 -11.32 33.27 1.94
N GLU A 8 -11.48 33.74 0.70
CA GLU A 8 -11.07 32.99 -0.49
C GLU A 8 -9.54 32.81 -0.57
N ARG A 9 -8.79 33.84 -0.17
CA ARG A 9 -7.31 33.76 -0.08
C ARG A 9 -6.85 32.77 0.99
N LEU A 10 -7.51 32.75 2.15
CA LEU A 10 -7.26 31.75 3.20
C LEU A 10 -7.56 30.33 2.69
N LEU A 11 -8.73 30.11 2.08
CA LEU A 11 -9.12 28.80 1.54
C LEU A 11 -8.14 28.29 0.46
N ARG A 12 -7.66 29.19 -0.42
CA ARG A 12 -6.70 28.84 -1.48
C ARG A 12 -5.33 28.48 -0.91
N ARG A 13 -4.78 29.30 -0.02
CA ARG A 13 -3.46 29.08 0.63
C ARG A 13 -3.40 27.72 1.32
N ASP A 14 -4.49 27.36 1.98
CA ASP A 14 -4.50 26.16 2.79
C ASP A 14 -4.83 24.87 2.04
N ARG A 15 -5.61 24.98 0.95
CA ARG A 15 -5.68 23.91 -0.04
C ARG A 15 -4.28 23.61 -0.58
N VAL A 16 -3.49 24.64 -0.89
CA VAL A 16 -2.10 24.49 -1.33
C VAL A 16 -1.26 23.81 -0.26
N ILE A 17 -1.35 24.23 1.02
CA ILE A 17 -0.62 23.59 2.12
C ILE A 17 -0.98 22.11 2.27
N THR A 18 -2.26 21.78 2.20
CA THR A 18 -2.72 20.38 2.36
C THR A 18 -2.24 19.52 1.19
N ILE A 19 -2.37 20.02 -0.04
CA ILE A 19 -1.87 19.32 -1.24
C ILE A 19 -0.35 19.15 -1.15
N ALA A 20 0.38 20.22 -0.85
CA ALA A 20 1.83 20.17 -0.69
C ALA A 20 2.25 19.16 0.37
N GLY A 21 1.58 19.14 1.54
CA GLY A 21 1.86 18.16 2.58
C GLY A 21 1.65 16.71 2.14
N VAL A 22 0.53 16.40 1.48
CA VAL A 22 0.25 15.05 0.98
C VAL A 22 1.25 14.66 -0.12
N VAL A 23 1.55 15.56 -1.05
CA VAL A 23 2.52 15.31 -2.13
C VAL A 23 3.91 15.06 -1.56
N THR A 24 4.38 15.93 -0.66
CA THR A 24 5.69 15.77 -0.01
C THR A 24 5.78 14.44 0.74
N LEU A 25 4.75 14.08 1.51
CA LEU A 25 4.70 12.79 2.21
C LEU A 25 4.80 11.61 1.23
N CYS A 26 4.03 11.63 0.14
CA CYS A 26 4.05 10.57 -0.86
C CYS A 26 5.42 10.47 -1.57
N LEU A 27 6.01 11.61 -1.93
CA LEU A 27 7.32 11.66 -2.60
C LEU A 27 8.43 11.14 -1.69
N LEU A 28 8.46 11.57 -0.43
CA LEU A 28 9.43 11.08 0.55
C LEU A 28 9.29 9.56 0.76
N ALA A 29 8.05 9.05 0.82
CA ALA A 29 7.79 7.62 0.95
C ALA A 29 8.30 6.84 -0.29
N TRP A 30 8.02 7.32 -1.50
CA TRP A 30 8.53 6.71 -2.74
C TRP A 30 10.06 6.76 -2.83
N LEU A 31 10.68 7.89 -2.47
CA LEU A 31 12.13 8.03 -2.46
C LEU A 31 12.77 7.03 -1.50
N TYR A 32 12.19 6.85 -0.30
CA TYR A 32 12.66 5.86 0.66
C TYR A 32 12.57 4.42 0.12
N ILE A 33 11.47 4.07 -0.54
CA ILE A 33 11.29 2.74 -1.16
C ILE A 33 12.32 2.53 -2.27
N VAL A 34 12.46 3.48 -3.18
CA VAL A 34 13.42 3.40 -4.30
C VAL A 34 14.85 3.30 -3.82
N ALA A 35 15.19 4.00 -2.73
CA ALA A 35 16.49 3.95 -2.08
C ALA A 35 16.78 2.61 -1.37
N GLY A 36 15.84 1.66 -1.35
CA GLY A 36 16.06 0.33 -0.79
C GLY A 36 15.46 0.08 0.59
N ALA A 37 14.64 1.00 1.10
CA ALA A 37 13.95 0.88 2.38
C ALA A 37 14.84 0.46 3.58
N GLY A 38 16.11 0.87 3.57
CA GLY A 38 17.08 0.56 4.62
C GLY A 38 17.72 -0.84 4.55
N LEU A 39 17.50 -1.61 3.47
CA LEU A 39 18.10 -2.93 3.26
C LEU A 39 19.51 -2.88 2.65
N GLY A 40 20.01 -1.70 2.31
CA GLY A 40 21.35 -1.52 1.72
C GLY A 40 21.45 -1.88 0.23
N MET A 41 20.39 -2.43 -0.36
CA MET A 41 20.25 -2.70 -1.79
C MET A 41 19.22 -1.77 -2.40
N ASN A 42 19.46 -1.24 -3.60
CA ASN A 42 18.48 -0.38 -4.25
C ASN A 42 17.26 -1.21 -4.73
N ALA A 43 16.07 -0.62 -4.77
CA ALA A 43 14.87 -1.35 -5.19
C ALA A 43 14.91 -1.76 -6.67
N TRP A 44 15.72 -1.08 -7.49
CA TRP A 44 15.88 -1.38 -8.92
C TRP A 44 16.54 -2.73 -9.15
N GLU A 45 17.55 -3.09 -8.35
CA GLU A 45 18.21 -4.40 -8.39
C GLU A 45 17.24 -5.53 -8.01
N MET A 46 16.29 -5.25 -7.13
CA MET A 46 15.24 -6.18 -6.69
C MET A 46 14.01 -6.19 -7.61
N THR A 47 13.94 -5.29 -8.59
CA THR A 47 12.80 -5.15 -9.49
C THR A 47 13.05 -5.90 -10.79
N ARG A 48 12.26 -6.96 -11.01
CA ARG A 48 12.24 -7.72 -12.26
C ARG A 48 10.80 -7.88 -12.72
N LEU A 49 10.58 -7.78 -14.03
CA LEU A 49 9.29 -8.10 -14.63
C LEU A 49 9.23 -9.61 -14.87
N ALA A 50 8.47 -10.33 -14.05
CA ALA A 50 8.19 -11.74 -14.25
C ALA A 50 6.72 -12.05 -14.09
N LEU A 51 6.23 -12.87 -15.03
CA LEU A 51 4.85 -13.34 -15.05
C LEU A 51 4.61 -14.44 -14.00
N PHE A 52 5.65 -15.22 -13.66
CA PHE A 52 5.59 -16.26 -12.65
C PHE A 52 6.73 -16.06 -11.62
N PRO A 53 6.53 -15.19 -10.60
CA PRO A 53 7.59 -14.85 -9.64
C PRO A 53 8.18 -16.07 -8.91
N HIS A 54 7.37 -17.09 -8.66
CA HIS A 54 7.80 -18.34 -8.01
C HIS A 54 8.80 -19.17 -8.83
N GLN A 55 8.90 -18.94 -10.15
CA GLN A 55 9.87 -19.62 -11.01
C GLN A 55 11.22 -18.90 -11.04
N GLN A 56 11.27 -17.61 -10.70
CA GLN A 56 12.52 -16.83 -10.76
C GLN A 56 13.57 -17.28 -9.75
N THR A 57 13.14 -17.77 -8.57
CA THR A 57 14.08 -18.33 -7.59
C THR A 57 14.69 -19.64 -8.09
N ALA A 58 13.98 -20.40 -8.93
CA ALA A 58 14.52 -21.61 -9.55
C ALA A 58 15.54 -21.27 -10.66
N ASP A 59 15.23 -20.28 -11.51
CA ASP A 59 16.13 -19.85 -12.60
C ASP A 59 17.48 -19.31 -12.08
N LEU A 60 17.47 -18.56 -10.97
CA LEU A 60 18.70 -18.08 -10.33
C LEU A 60 19.56 -19.23 -9.79
N THR A 61 18.94 -20.29 -9.26
CA THR A 61 19.70 -21.48 -8.84
C THR A 61 20.22 -22.29 -10.01
N SER A 62 19.50 -22.34 -11.14
CA SER A 62 19.95 -23.07 -12.33
C SER A 62 21.07 -22.36 -13.09
N ASP A 63 21.01 -21.03 -13.25
CA ASP A 63 22.07 -20.25 -13.91
C ASP A 63 23.38 -20.30 -13.11
N MET A 64 23.30 -20.37 -11.78
CA MET A 64 24.48 -20.54 -10.92
C MET A 64 25.03 -21.98 -10.93
N SER A 65 24.19 -22.99 -11.19
CA SER A 65 24.61 -24.39 -11.32
C SER A 65 25.26 -24.72 -12.68
N GLY A 66 25.06 -23.87 -13.69
CA GLY A 66 25.61 -24.02 -15.04
C GLY A 66 26.96 -23.33 -15.26
N MET A 67 27.43 -22.51 -14.33
CA MET A 67 28.77 -21.94 -14.34
C MET A 67 29.70 -22.79 -13.46
N ASP A 68 30.49 -23.65 -14.09
CA ASP A 68 31.68 -24.22 -13.44
C ASP A 68 32.58 -23.05 -13.04
N MET A 69 32.56 -22.68 -11.76
CA MET A 69 33.44 -21.67 -11.17
C MET A 69 34.44 -22.40 -10.25
N PRO A 70 35.58 -22.87 -10.78
CA PRO A 70 36.57 -23.55 -9.96
C PRO A 70 37.17 -22.54 -8.98
N GLY A 71 37.00 -22.78 -7.68
CA GLY A 71 37.68 -22.03 -6.62
C GLY A 71 36.86 -20.98 -5.88
N MET A 72 35.53 -20.91 -6.06
CA MET A 72 34.69 -20.15 -5.14
C MET A 72 34.34 -21.01 -3.93
N ASP A 73 34.79 -20.58 -2.76
CA ASP A 73 34.57 -21.25 -1.49
C ASP A 73 33.05 -21.44 -1.25
N MET A 74 32.60 -22.69 -1.17
CA MET A 74 31.19 -23.06 -0.92
C MET A 74 30.66 -22.44 0.39
N SER A 75 31.55 -21.96 1.26
CA SER A 75 31.22 -21.19 2.47
C SER A 75 30.52 -19.86 2.17
N ALA A 76 30.78 -19.22 1.02
CA ALA A 76 30.16 -17.95 0.65
C ALA A 76 28.71 -18.11 0.15
N MET A 77 28.38 -19.25 -0.46
CA MET A 77 27.00 -19.60 -0.84
C MET A 77 26.16 -20.01 0.39
N THR A 78 26.76 -20.63 1.40
CA THR A 78 26.06 -20.99 2.63
C THR A 78 25.67 -19.81 3.52
N MET A 79 26.27 -18.62 3.33
CA MET A 79 25.88 -17.39 4.03
C MET A 79 24.49 -16.87 3.61
N ALA A 80 23.92 -17.36 2.51
CA ALA A 80 22.57 -17.01 2.05
C ALA A 80 21.46 -17.92 2.64
N ALA A 81 21.81 -18.97 3.38
CA ALA A 81 20.88 -20.02 3.82
C ALA A 81 20.74 -20.16 5.34
N GLU A 82 21.37 -19.29 6.14
CA GLU A 82 21.07 -19.21 7.58
C GLU A 82 19.71 -18.54 7.78
N PRO A 83 18.74 -19.16 8.49
CA PRO A 83 17.48 -18.51 8.83
C PRO A 83 17.80 -17.21 9.56
N ARG A 84 17.49 -16.07 8.95
CA ARG A 84 17.72 -14.76 9.57
C ARG A 84 16.96 -14.76 10.90
N ALA A 85 17.65 -14.75 12.03
CA ALA A 85 16.99 -14.67 13.32
C ALA A 85 16.31 -13.29 13.43
N TRP A 86 14.99 -13.26 13.43
CA TRP A 86 14.21 -12.02 13.50
C TRP A 86 14.32 -11.38 14.89
N GLY A 87 15.30 -10.50 15.05
CA GLY A 87 15.40 -9.62 16.22
C GLY A 87 14.42 -8.43 16.16
N PRO A 88 14.25 -7.69 17.26
CA PRO A 88 13.35 -6.53 17.32
C PRO A 88 13.62 -5.47 16.25
N ALA A 89 14.90 -5.29 15.87
CA ALA A 89 15.31 -4.35 14.83
C ALA A 89 14.78 -4.75 13.44
N ILE A 90 14.82 -6.03 13.10
CA ILE A 90 14.30 -6.55 11.81
C ILE A 90 12.78 -6.42 11.78
N TRP A 91 12.10 -6.73 12.88
CA TRP A 91 10.65 -6.49 13.01
C TRP A 91 10.29 -5.03 12.78
N ALA A 92 10.98 -4.10 13.45
CA ALA A 92 10.74 -2.67 13.30
C ALA A 92 11.00 -2.19 11.86
N LEU A 93 12.09 -2.65 11.23
CA LEU A 93 12.42 -2.32 9.86
C LEU A 93 11.35 -2.85 8.87
N MET A 94 10.91 -4.10 9.05
CA MET A 94 9.89 -4.70 8.19
C MET A 94 8.53 -4.00 8.33
N ILE A 95 8.12 -3.67 9.56
CA ILE A 95 6.91 -2.86 9.82
C ILE A 95 7.04 -1.49 9.16
N ALA A 96 8.18 -0.82 9.33
CA ALA A 96 8.41 0.50 8.75
C ALA A 96 8.34 0.46 7.21
N MET A 97 8.97 -0.55 6.59
CA MET A 97 8.94 -0.75 5.14
C MET A 97 7.53 -0.97 4.62
N TRP A 98 6.77 -1.92 5.21
CA TRP A 98 5.36 -2.14 4.86
C TRP A 98 4.53 -0.87 5.04
N TRP A 99 4.73 -0.15 6.14
CA TRP A 99 3.95 1.04 6.45
C TRP A 99 4.25 2.19 5.48
N VAL A 100 5.52 2.47 5.21
CA VAL A 100 5.95 3.52 4.25
C VAL A 100 5.46 3.19 2.85
N MET A 101 5.47 1.92 2.45
CA MET A 101 4.89 1.50 1.18
C MET A 101 3.38 1.76 1.10
N MET A 102 2.64 1.46 2.17
CA MET A 102 1.21 1.81 2.23
C MET A 102 0.99 3.32 2.18
N VAL A 103 1.85 4.11 2.84
CA VAL A 103 1.82 5.56 2.73
C VAL A 103 2.01 6.00 1.29
N ALA A 104 3.02 5.46 0.58
CA ALA A 104 3.35 5.81 -0.80
C ALA A 104 2.21 5.51 -1.79
N MET A 105 1.56 4.35 -1.65
CA MET A 105 0.54 3.90 -2.58
C MET A 105 -0.86 4.40 -2.23
N MET A 106 -1.22 4.40 -0.94
CA MET A 106 -2.61 4.56 -0.53
C MET A 106 -2.98 6.00 -0.18
N SER A 107 -2.03 6.82 0.26
CA SER A 107 -2.26 8.24 0.54
C SER A 107 -2.77 9.05 -0.67
N PRO A 108 -2.25 8.84 -1.91
CA PRO A 108 -2.80 9.49 -3.10
C PRO A 108 -4.30 9.18 -3.30
N SER A 109 -4.71 7.94 -3.03
CA SER A 109 -6.10 7.52 -3.21
C SER A 109 -7.06 8.13 -2.18
N ALA A 110 -6.55 8.53 -1.00
CA ALA A 110 -7.33 9.20 0.04
C ALA A 110 -7.37 10.74 -0.12
N ALA A 111 -6.57 11.30 -1.05
CA ALA A 111 -6.45 12.73 -1.25
C ALA A 111 -7.80 13.45 -1.46
N PRO A 112 -8.77 12.93 -2.25
CA PRO A 112 -10.07 13.60 -2.41
C PRO A 112 -10.81 13.80 -1.07
N THR A 113 -10.81 12.78 -0.20
CA THR A 113 -11.45 12.83 1.12
C THR A 113 -10.71 13.77 2.05
N ILE A 114 -9.37 13.73 2.07
CA ILE A 114 -8.52 14.61 2.91
C ILE A 114 -8.73 16.08 2.54
N LEU A 115 -8.74 16.40 1.25
CA LEU A 115 -8.95 17.76 0.76
C LEU A 115 -10.37 18.26 1.02
N LEU A 116 -11.38 17.38 0.90
CA LEU A 116 -12.75 17.72 1.26
C LEU A 116 -12.88 17.97 2.76
N TYR A 117 -12.30 17.12 3.60
CA TYR A 117 -12.26 17.31 5.06
C TYR A 117 -11.62 18.64 5.44
N ALA A 118 -10.45 18.95 4.87
CA ALA A 118 -9.79 20.23 5.09
C ALA A 118 -10.71 21.42 4.72
N ARG A 119 -11.44 21.32 3.60
CA ARG A 119 -12.39 22.37 3.16
C ARG A 119 -13.57 22.52 4.11
N VAL A 120 -14.23 21.42 4.50
CA VAL A 120 -15.40 21.46 5.39
C VAL A 120 -15.01 22.01 6.76
N HIS A 121 -13.89 21.52 7.33
CA HIS A 121 -13.40 22.01 8.61
C HIS A 121 -13.15 23.52 8.61
N ARG A 122 -12.54 24.03 7.54
CA ARG A 122 -12.25 25.46 7.41
C ARG A 122 -13.49 26.31 7.27
N HIS A 123 -14.47 25.81 6.53
CA HIS A 123 -15.74 26.49 6.41
C HIS A 123 -16.44 26.60 7.77
N ALA A 124 -16.45 25.52 8.55
CA ALA A 124 -16.98 25.51 9.91
C ALA A 124 -16.22 26.45 10.85
N LEU A 125 -14.88 26.52 10.76
CA LEU A 125 -14.07 27.50 11.50
C LEU A 125 -14.41 28.94 11.12
N ALA A 126 -14.50 29.24 9.83
CA ALA A 126 -14.78 30.58 9.33
C ALA A 126 -16.18 31.09 9.72
N GLN A 127 -17.14 30.17 9.87
CA GLN A 127 -18.49 30.47 10.37
C GLN A 127 -18.59 30.47 11.90
N GLY A 128 -17.49 30.26 12.63
CA GLY A 128 -17.49 30.22 14.10
C GLY A 128 -18.22 29.02 14.70
N GLN A 129 -18.54 27.99 13.90
CA GLN A 129 -19.23 26.78 14.35
C GLN A 129 -18.34 25.86 15.19
N ILE A 130 -17.01 26.00 15.06
CA ILE A 130 -15.99 25.26 15.80
C ILE A 130 -14.86 26.21 16.19
N GLN A 131 -14.22 25.98 17.34
CA GLN A 131 -13.19 26.85 17.91
C GLN A 131 -11.78 26.23 17.91
N ASP A 132 -11.67 24.93 17.56
CA ASP A 132 -10.41 24.20 17.58
C ASP A 132 -9.47 24.63 16.45
N LYS A 133 -8.37 25.29 16.83
CA LYS A 133 -7.30 25.72 15.91
C LYS A 133 -6.25 24.64 15.62
N LEU A 134 -6.24 23.54 16.37
CA LEU A 134 -5.33 22.41 16.15
C LEU A 134 -5.55 21.81 14.76
N ALA A 135 -4.47 21.54 14.01
CA ALA A 135 -4.48 21.09 12.61
C ALA A 135 -5.24 19.75 12.41
N PRO A 136 -6.57 19.78 12.19
CA PRO A 136 -7.42 18.60 12.35
C PRO A 136 -7.37 17.72 11.11
N THR A 137 -6.95 18.27 9.96
CA THR A 137 -6.62 17.49 8.75
C THR A 137 -5.42 16.59 9.00
N GLY A 138 -4.41 17.06 9.75
CA GLY A 138 -3.27 16.23 10.14
C GLY A 138 -3.70 15.10 11.08
N VAL A 139 -4.61 15.39 12.00
CA VAL A 139 -5.19 14.37 12.91
C VAL A 139 -6.05 13.36 12.16
N PHE A 140 -6.84 13.79 11.17
CA PHE A 140 -7.54 12.87 10.27
C PHE A 140 -6.55 11.95 9.53
N MET A 141 -5.48 12.53 8.97
CA MET A 141 -4.45 11.76 8.27
C MET A 141 -3.75 10.77 9.21
N ALA A 142 -3.46 11.16 10.45
CA ALA A 142 -2.90 10.28 11.46
C ALA A 142 -3.83 9.07 11.72
N GLY A 143 -5.13 9.30 11.87
CA GLY A 143 -6.10 8.22 12.05
C GLY A 143 -6.11 7.24 10.87
N TYR A 144 -6.06 7.76 9.65
CA TYR A 144 -5.95 6.95 8.43
C TYR A 144 -4.66 6.11 8.40
N LEU A 145 -3.51 6.73 8.70
CA LEU A 145 -2.21 6.06 8.68
C LEU A 145 -2.04 5.05 9.82
N LEU A 146 -2.71 5.24 10.97
CA LEU A 146 -2.72 4.27 12.07
C LEU A 146 -3.37 2.94 11.67
N VAL A 147 -4.43 2.97 10.87
CA VAL A 147 -5.05 1.74 10.36
C VAL A 147 -4.11 1.02 9.40
N TRP A 148 -3.41 1.76 8.54
CA TRP A 148 -2.37 1.19 7.68
C TRP A 148 -1.15 0.67 8.45
N LEU A 149 -0.82 1.28 9.59
CA LEU A 149 0.21 0.75 10.49
C LEU A 149 -0.23 -0.60 11.07
N GLY A 150 -1.50 -0.73 11.50
CA GLY A 150 -2.07 -2.01 11.92
C GLY A 150 -1.99 -3.07 10.83
N PHE A 151 -2.31 -2.71 9.58
CA PHE A 151 -2.12 -3.59 8.42
C PHE A 151 -0.66 -4.00 8.25
N ALA A 152 0.28 -3.05 8.33
CA ALA A 152 1.72 -3.32 8.21
C ALA A 152 2.22 -4.30 9.28
N VAL A 153 1.74 -4.19 10.52
CA VAL A 153 2.06 -5.15 11.60
C VAL A 153 1.59 -6.56 11.24
N VAL A 154 0.35 -6.70 10.75
CA VAL A 154 -0.20 -8.01 10.32
C VAL A 154 0.58 -8.56 9.14
N ALA A 155 0.88 -7.73 8.14
CA ALA A 155 1.62 -8.13 6.95
C ALA A 155 3.06 -8.56 7.29
N THR A 156 3.72 -7.86 8.20
CA THR A 156 5.04 -8.24 8.72
C THR A 156 4.99 -9.57 9.46
N ALA A 157 3.98 -9.79 10.31
CA ALA A 157 3.82 -11.06 11.01
C ALA A 157 3.57 -12.23 10.05
N LEU A 158 2.80 -11.99 8.99
CA LEU A 158 2.59 -12.96 7.92
C LEU A 158 3.88 -13.22 7.13
N HIS A 159 4.68 -12.18 6.86
CA HIS A 159 5.98 -12.32 6.20
C HIS A 159 6.91 -13.21 7.02
N TRP A 160 7.02 -12.95 8.32
CA TRP A 160 7.82 -13.76 9.24
C TRP A 160 7.39 -15.23 9.22
N LEU A 161 6.07 -15.49 9.26
CA LEU A 161 5.54 -16.85 9.21
C LEU A 161 5.82 -17.55 7.89
N LEU A 162 5.62 -16.87 6.75
CA LEU A 162 5.85 -17.44 5.42
C LEU A 162 7.33 -17.64 5.11
N GLU A 163 8.21 -16.77 5.62
CA GLU A 163 9.66 -16.93 5.52
C GLU A 163 10.13 -18.14 6.33
N ARG A 164 9.60 -18.34 7.54
CA ARG A 164 9.92 -19.50 8.40
C ARG A 164 9.59 -20.83 7.74
N GLU A 165 8.47 -20.90 7.01
CA GLU A 165 8.03 -22.10 6.28
C GLU A 165 8.62 -22.17 4.85
N ALA A 166 9.60 -21.30 4.52
CA ALA A 166 10.26 -21.19 3.22
C ALA A 166 9.33 -20.88 2.02
N PHE A 167 8.10 -20.41 2.25
CA PHE A 167 7.17 -20.02 1.19
C PHE A 167 7.51 -18.66 0.56
N VAL A 168 8.23 -17.80 1.28
CA VAL A 168 8.71 -16.49 0.82
C VAL A 168 10.22 -16.41 1.02
N SER A 169 10.93 -15.86 0.04
CA SER A 169 12.38 -15.73 0.11
C SER A 169 12.82 -14.62 1.08
N ALA A 170 13.81 -14.88 1.92
CA ALA A 170 14.36 -13.89 2.86
C ALA A 170 15.08 -12.71 2.15
N THR A 171 15.51 -12.94 0.91
CA THR A 171 16.29 -11.99 0.11
C THR A 171 15.41 -11.21 -0.87
N MET A 172 14.57 -11.86 -1.68
CA MET A 172 13.72 -11.16 -2.65
C MET A 172 12.33 -10.80 -2.10
N MET A 173 11.95 -11.32 -0.93
CA MET A 173 10.64 -11.10 -0.28
C MET A 173 9.45 -11.41 -1.19
N SER A 174 9.67 -12.28 -2.18
CA SER A 174 8.67 -12.80 -3.11
C SER A 174 8.40 -14.28 -2.84
N SER A 175 7.26 -14.75 -3.32
CA SER A 175 6.83 -16.14 -3.14
C SER A 175 7.74 -17.11 -3.89
N GLN A 176 8.09 -18.22 -3.24
CA GLN A 176 8.85 -19.34 -3.81
C GLN A 176 7.95 -20.52 -4.21
N SER A 177 6.64 -20.41 -3.96
CA SER A 177 5.69 -21.51 -4.12
C SER A 177 4.60 -21.15 -5.11
N ARG A 178 4.42 -22.01 -6.11
CA ARG A 178 3.31 -21.91 -7.07
C ARG A 178 1.95 -21.95 -6.37
N TRP A 179 1.83 -22.75 -5.30
CA TRP A 179 0.58 -22.89 -4.55
C TRP A 179 0.23 -21.60 -3.83
N LEU A 180 1.20 -21.01 -3.11
CA LEU A 180 0.99 -19.72 -2.45
C LEU A 180 0.63 -18.65 -3.48
N SER A 181 1.41 -18.55 -4.55
CA SER A 181 1.20 -17.56 -5.62
C SER A 181 -0.19 -17.70 -6.27
N GLY A 182 -0.56 -18.90 -6.70
CA GLY A 182 -1.83 -19.18 -7.37
C GLY A 182 -3.03 -18.98 -6.46
N ILE A 183 -2.97 -19.46 -5.21
CA ILE A 183 -4.06 -19.30 -4.24
C ILE A 183 -4.26 -17.82 -3.91
N VAL A 184 -3.19 -17.07 -3.64
CA VAL A 184 -3.30 -15.64 -3.30
C VAL A 184 -3.83 -14.83 -4.50
N LEU A 185 -3.39 -15.14 -5.72
CA LEU A 185 -3.93 -14.53 -6.95
C LEU A 185 -5.43 -14.79 -7.13
N ILE A 186 -5.85 -16.06 -6.99
CA ILE A 186 -7.27 -16.43 -7.11
C ILE A 186 -8.09 -15.79 -5.99
N ALA A 187 -7.63 -15.84 -4.74
CA ALA A 187 -8.30 -15.23 -3.60
C ALA A 187 -8.46 -13.72 -3.78
N ALA A 188 -7.42 -13.03 -4.26
CA ALA A 188 -7.50 -11.63 -4.60
C ALA A 188 -8.51 -11.39 -5.71
N GLY A 189 -8.51 -12.18 -6.77
CA GLY A 189 -9.47 -12.07 -7.85
C GLY A 189 -10.93 -12.31 -7.43
N LEU A 190 -11.18 -13.30 -6.56
CA LEU A 190 -12.50 -13.53 -5.96
C LEU A 190 -12.91 -12.36 -5.06
N TYR A 191 -11.98 -11.82 -4.29
CA TYR A 191 -12.23 -10.64 -3.46
C TYR A 191 -12.61 -9.41 -4.30
N GLN A 192 -11.98 -9.24 -5.46
CA GLN A 192 -12.30 -8.17 -6.42
C GLN A 192 -13.75 -8.21 -6.91
N LEU A 193 -14.33 -9.41 -7.00
CA LEU A 193 -15.71 -9.64 -7.42
C LEU A 193 -16.70 -9.65 -6.24
N SER A 194 -16.21 -9.60 -5.01
CA SER A 194 -17.04 -9.77 -3.81
C SER A 194 -17.95 -8.57 -3.53
N PRO A 195 -19.14 -8.79 -2.94
CA PRO A 195 -20.00 -7.70 -2.49
C PRO A 195 -19.37 -6.90 -1.34
N LEU A 196 -18.56 -7.55 -0.49
CA LEU A 196 -17.86 -6.90 0.63
C LEU A 196 -16.92 -5.81 0.13
N LYS A 197 -16.06 -6.12 -0.85
CA LYS A 197 -15.20 -5.12 -1.46
C LYS A 197 -16.00 -3.97 -2.05
N ASN A 198 -17.05 -4.28 -2.81
CA ASN A 198 -17.88 -3.26 -3.47
C ASN A 198 -18.53 -2.31 -2.44
N ALA A 199 -18.97 -2.84 -1.29
CA ALA A 199 -19.47 -2.03 -0.19
C ALA A 199 -18.39 -1.08 0.35
N CYS A 200 -17.19 -1.59 0.67
CA CYS A 200 -16.08 -0.76 1.14
C CYS A 200 -15.66 0.30 0.11
N LEU A 201 -15.53 -0.09 -1.16
CA LEU A 201 -15.15 0.80 -2.25
C LEU A 201 -16.17 1.93 -2.45
N SER A 202 -17.47 1.67 -2.29
CA SER A 202 -18.51 2.70 -2.39
C SER A 202 -18.31 3.83 -1.36
N HIS A 203 -17.85 3.51 -0.14
CA HIS A 203 -17.52 4.50 0.87
C HIS A 203 -16.26 5.28 0.50
N CYS A 204 -15.24 4.62 -0.07
CA CYS A 204 -14.02 5.29 -0.52
C CYS A 204 -14.26 6.26 -1.69
N ARG A 205 -15.26 5.98 -2.54
CA ARG A 205 -15.58 6.77 -3.75
C ARG A 205 -16.57 7.91 -3.53
N ALA A 206 -17.25 7.93 -2.37
CA ALA A 206 -18.28 8.93 -2.05
C ALA A 206 -17.85 9.82 -0.88
N PRO A 207 -16.81 10.66 -1.02
CA PRO A 207 -16.25 11.45 0.09
C PRO A 207 -17.28 12.41 0.70
N THR A 208 -18.15 13.02 -0.11
CA THR A 208 -19.23 13.92 0.38
C THR A 208 -20.23 13.18 1.27
N ALA A 209 -20.74 12.04 0.81
CA ALA A 209 -21.68 11.21 1.56
C ALA A 209 -21.03 10.55 2.80
N PHE A 210 -19.72 10.27 2.73
CA PHE A 210 -18.95 9.76 3.86
C PHE A 210 -18.84 10.81 4.96
N LEU A 211 -18.39 12.02 4.62
CA LEU A 211 -18.27 13.13 5.58
C LEU A 211 -19.63 13.54 6.13
N ALA A 212 -20.67 13.70 5.30
CA ALA A 212 -21.99 14.10 5.77
C ALA A 212 -22.57 13.15 6.84
N ARG A 213 -22.30 11.84 6.74
CA ARG A 213 -22.79 10.83 7.68
C ARG A 213 -21.96 10.70 8.96
N HIS A 214 -20.65 10.94 8.88
CA HIS A 214 -19.73 10.63 9.98
C HIS A 214 -19.01 11.86 10.54
N TRP A 215 -19.35 13.06 10.07
CA TRP A 215 -18.73 14.30 10.51
C TRP A 215 -18.77 14.41 12.03
N ARG A 216 -17.61 14.66 12.62
CA ARG A 216 -17.48 14.97 14.03
C ARG A 216 -16.52 16.13 14.20
N PRO A 217 -16.91 17.19 14.93
CA PRO A 217 -15.99 18.26 15.26
C PRO A 217 -14.89 17.74 16.22
N HIS A 218 -13.82 18.54 16.36
CA HIS A 218 -12.68 18.33 17.26
C HIS A 218 -11.68 17.25 16.84
N ALA A 219 -10.49 17.28 17.45
CA ALA A 219 -9.36 16.41 17.11
C ALA A 219 -9.68 14.91 17.23
N VAL A 220 -10.34 14.48 18.31
CA VAL A 220 -10.73 13.06 18.49
C VAL A 220 -11.74 12.62 17.41
N GLY A 221 -12.66 13.51 17.03
CA GLY A 221 -13.58 13.30 15.93
C GLY A 221 -12.85 13.10 14.60
N ALA A 222 -11.86 13.96 14.32
CA ALA A 222 -10.99 13.87 13.15
C ALA A 222 -10.22 12.53 13.10
N LEU A 223 -9.60 12.14 14.22
CA LEU A 223 -8.82 10.91 14.33
C LEU A 223 -9.70 9.68 14.05
N ARG A 224 -10.86 9.60 14.70
CA ARG A 224 -11.83 8.51 14.52
C ARG A 224 -12.35 8.46 13.09
N LEU A 225 -12.65 9.61 12.49
CA LEU A 225 -13.14 9.69 11.12
C LEU A 225 -12.05 9.24 10.12
N GLY A 226 -10.80 9.64 10.35
CA GLY A 226 -9.63 9.19 9.60
C GLY A 226 -9.44 7.68 9.70
N ALA A 227 -9.50 7.12 10.91
CA ALA A 227 -9.41 5.68 11.15
C ALA A 227 -10.57 4.92 10.49
N LEU A 228 -11.79 5.44 10.54
CA LEU A 228 -12.94 4.84 9.86
C LEU A 228 -12.73 4.83 8.33
N HIS A 229 -12.22 5.92 7.75
CA HIS A 229 -11.87 5.96 6.34
C HIS A 229 -10.74 4.99 6.00
N GLY A 230 -9.74 4.88 6.87
CA GLY A 230 -8.65 3.91 6.77
C GLY A 230 -9.17 2.48 6.77
N ALA A 231 -10.12 2.14 7.63
CA ALA A 231 -10.72 0.81 7.69
C ALA A 231 -11.48 0.45 6.41
N PHE A 232 -12.26 1.38 5.84
CA PHE A 232 -12.88 1.18 4.52
C PHE A 232 -11.84 1.06 3.39
N CYS A 233 -10.74 1.84 3.48
CA CYS A 233 -9.66 1.79 2.52
C CYS A 233 -8.95 0.43 2.54
N VAL A 234 -8.56 -0.07 3.71
CA VAL A 234 -8.01 -1.42 3.87
C VAL A 234 -9.04 -2.45 3.39
N GLY A 235 -10.30 -2.34 3.81
CA GLY A 235 -11.38 -3.21 3.38
C GLY A 235 -11.67 -3.20 1.87
N CYS A 236 -11.19 -2.23 1.08
CA CYS A 236 -11.38 -2.27 -0.37
C CYS A 236 -10.18 -2.86 -1.13
N CYS A 237 -8.97 -2.87 -0.55
CA CYS A 237 -7.75 -3.26 -1.29
C CYS A 237 -6.79 -4.19 -0.54
N TRP A 238 -7.08 -4.65 0.68
CA TRP A 238 -6.14 -5.48 1.46
C TRP A 238 -5.71 -6.76 0.72
N MET A 239 -6.61 -7.43 -0.02
CA MET A 239 -6.25 -8.59 -0.84
C MET A 239 -5.40 -8.25 -2.05
N LEU A 240 -5.57 -7.06 -2.63
CA LEU A 240 -4.63 -6.58 -3.66
C LEU A 240 -3.26 -6.30 -3.05
N MET A 241 -3.20 -5.78 -1.83
CA MET A 241 -1.92 -5.59 -1.12
C MET A 241 -1.26 -6.94 -0.79
N ALA A 242 -2.05 -7.98 -0.55
CA ALA A 242 -1.53 -9.33 -0.35
C ALA A 242 -0.81 -9.90 -1.59
N LEU A 243 -1.06 -9.36 -2.79
CA LEU A 243 -0.30 -9.74 -3.99
C LEU A 243 1.18 -9.34 -3.92
N LEU A 244 1.56 -8.44 -3.02
CA LEU A 244 2.96 -8.09 -2.79
C LEU A 244 3.76 -9.23 -2.14
N PHE A 245 3.10 -10.21 -1.50
CA PHE A 245 3.75 -11.45 -1.09
C PHE A 245 4.07 -12.36 -2.28
N VAL A 246 3.35 -12.20 -3.39
CA VAL A 246 3.59 -12.95 -4.63
C VAL A 246 4.73 -12.28 -5.40
N GLY A 247 4.55 -11.01 -5.75
CA GLY A 247 5.47 -10.25 -6.60
C GLY A 247 6.71 -9.68 -5.92
N GLY A 248 6.70 -9.62 -4.59
CA GLY A 248 7.74 -8.98 -3.80
C GLY A 248 7.36 -7.55 -3.40
N ILE A 249 7.55 -7.24 -2.12
CA ILE A 249 7.29 -5.91 -1.56
C ILE A 249 8.22 -4.82 -2.13
N MET A 250 9.45 -5.21 -2.50
CA MET A 250 10.46 -4.32 -3.09
C MET A 250 10.40 -4.27 -4.62
N ASN A 251 9.49 -5.02 -5.25
CA ASN A 251 9.35 -5.01 -6.70
C ASN A 251 8.53 -3.79 -7.14
N LEU A 252 9.22 -2.76 -7.64
CA LEU A 252 8.60 -1.49 -8.01
C LEU A 252 7.51 -1.64 -9.09
N VAL A 253 7.60 -2.65 -9.95
CA VAL A 253 6.56 -2.91 -10.97
C VAL A 253 5.27 -3.36 -10.30
N TRP A 254 5.34 -4.29 -9.34
CA TRP A 254 4.16 -4.74 -8.60
C TRP A 254 3.57 -3.63 -7.74
N VAL A 255 4.42 -2.90 -7.00
CA VAL A 255 4.01 -1.77 -6.17
C VAL A 255 3.32 -0.70 -7.03
N ALA A 256 3.93 -0.27 -8.14
CA ALA A 256 3.35 0.73 -9.03
C ALA A 256 2.08 0.22 -9.72
N GLY A 257 2.07 -1.02 -10.23
CA GLY A 257 0.92 -1.62 -10.90
C GLY A 257 -0.31 -1.72 -9.98
N LEU A 258 -0.12 -2.19 -8.74
CA LEU A 258 -1.18 -2.27 -7.74
C LEU A 258 -1.65 -0.86 -7.31
N ALA A 259 -0.73 0.09 -7.15
CA ALA A 259 -1.08 1.47 -6.81
C ALA A 259 -1.96 2.10 -7.90
N ILE A 260 -1.58 1.94 -9.17
CA ILE A 260 -2.33 2.42 -10.33
C ILE A 260 -3.70 1.75 -10.39
N LEU A 261 -3.77 0.43 -10.21
CA LEU A 261 -5.04 -0.31 -10.21
C LEU A 261 -5.98 0.21 -9.13
N VAL A 262 -5.52 0.32 -7.88
CA VAL A 262 -6.33 0.84 -6.76
C VAL A 262 -6.75 2.28 -7.00
N LEU A 263 -5.86 3.11 -7.54
CA LEU A 263 -6.17 4.51 -7.87
C LEU A 263 -7.24 4.59 -8.95
N ALA A 264 -7.13 3.78 -10.01
CA ALA A 264 -8.11 3.70 -11.08
C ALA A 264 -9.49 3.26 -10.56
N GLU A 265 -9.54 2.25 -9.69
CA GLU A 265 -10.80 1.81 -9.08
C GLU A 265 -11.50 2.89 -8.25
N LYS A 266 -10.72 3.69 -7.53
CA LYS A 266 -11.23 4.73 -6.63
C LYS A 266 -11.57 6.02 -7.36
N LEU A 267 -10.83 6.39 -8.41
CA LEU A 267 -10.97 7.70 -9.06
C LEU A 267 -11.75 7.66 -10.37
N PHE A 268 -11.73 6.56 -11.13
CA PHE A 268 -12.41 6.52 -12.42
C PHE A 268 -13.92 6.37 -12.24
N PRO A 269 -14.76 7.06 -13.04
CA PRO A 269 -16.22 6.90 -13.01
C PRO A 269 -16.65 5.43 -13.16
N ALA A 270 -15.98 4.70 -14.06
CA ALA A 270 -16.21 3.29 -14.33
C ALA A 270 -15.35 2.32 -13.48
N GLY A 271 -14.80 2.76 -12.33
CA GLY A 271 -13.88 1.96 -11.51
C GLY A 271 -14.39 0.59 -11.06
N GLN A 272 -15.71 0.38 -11.03
CA GLN A 272 -16.31 -0.94 -10.76
C GLN A 272 -15.97 -1.97 -11.85
N TRP A 273 -15.90 -1.53 -13.11
CA TRP A 273 -15.57 -2.38 -14.25
C TRP A 273 -14.07 -2.69 -14.27
N VAL A 274 -13.24 -1.72 -13.90
CA VAL A 274 -11.80 -1.92 -13.69
C VAL A 274 -11.57 -3.03 -12.65
N GLY A 275 -12.26 -2.96 -11.50
CA GLY A 275 -12.14 -3.99 -10.47
C GLY A 275 -12.64 -5.36 -10.90
N ARG A 276 -13.73 -5.44 -11.68
CA ARG A 276 -14.22 -6.71 -12.23
C ARG A 276 -13.26 -7.33 -13.25
N ALA A 277 -12.76 -6.52 -14.17
CA ALA A 277 -11.79 -6.96 -15.17
C ALA A 277 -10.49 -7.44 -14.49
N ALA A 278 -9.99 -6.69 -13.52
CA ALA A 278 -8.84 -7.10 -12.71
C ALA A 278 -9.11 -8.40 -11.94
N GLY A 279 -10.32 -8.56 -11.37
CA GLY A 279 -10.71 -9.79 -10.68
C GLY A 279 -10.66 -11.03 -11.57
N ILE A 280 -11.26 -10.94 -12.77
CA ILE A 280 -11.23 -12.03 -13.76
C ILE A 280 -9.80 -12.32 -14.20
N ALA A 281 -9.00 -11.28 -14.49
CA ALA A 281 -7.62 -11.43 -14.90
C ALA A 281 -6.77 -12.11 -13.80
N LEU A 282 -6.96 -11.75 -12.54
CA LEU A 282 -6.25 -12.35 -11.40
C LEU A 282 -6.64 -13.82 -11.19
N ILE A 283 -7.92 -14.18 -11.36
CA ILE A 283 -8.36 -15.59 -11.29
C ILE A 283 -7.73 -16.40 -12.42
N ALA A 284 -7.75 -15.88 -13.65
CA ALA A 284 -7.16 -16.55 -14.81
C ALA A 284 -5.64 -16.72 -14.62
N TRP A 285 -4.95 -15.67 -14.19
CA TRP A 285 -3.52 -15.71 -13.93
C TRP A 285 -3.16 -16.66 -12.77
N GLY A 286 -3.91 -16.62 -11.66
CA GLY A 286 -3.70 -17.54 -10.56
C GLY A 286 -3.96 -18.99 -10.95
N SER A 287 -4.97 -19.25 -11.78
CA SER A 287 -5.25 -20.59 -12.33
C SER A 287 -4.11 -21.07 -13.23
N ALA A 288 -3.61 -20.22 -14.13
CA ALA A 288 -2.44 -20.53 -14.95
C ALA A 288 -1.19 -20.80 -14.08
N THR A 289 -0.99 -20.02 -13.02
CA THR A 289 0.13 -20.18 -12.08
C THR A 289 0.13 -21.53 -11.37
N LEU A 290 -1.05 -22.14 -11.13
CA LEU A 290 -1.14 -23.48 -10.54
C LEU A 290 -0.83 -24.60 -11.54
N LEU A 291 -0.88 -24.32 -12.85
CA LEU A 291 -0.66 -25.30 -13.91
C LEU A 291 0.80 -25.39 -14.35
N VAL A 292 1.58 -24.31 -14.16
CA VAL A 292 3.03 -24.26 -14.44
C VAL A 292 3.83 -24.49 -13.14
#